data_AF-Q2TX13-F1
#
_entry.id   AF-Q2TX13-F1
#
_cell.length_a   1.000
_cell.length_b   1.000
_cell.length_c   1.000
_cell.angle_alpha   90.00
_cell.angle_beta   90.00
_cell.angle_gamma   90.00
#
_symmetry.space_group_name_H-M   'P 1'
#
loop_
_entity.id
_entity.type
_entity.pdbx_description
1 polymer ?
#
loop_
_entity_poly.entity_id
_entity_poly.type
_entity_poly.pdbx_seq_one_letter_code
_entity_poly.pdbx_strand_id
1 'polypeptide(L)'
;MIFGLTAQVLTFAFAAPLYCFFHLITSRTAKNPTPDTLRIPRSITNTLPLVFILGYMVPTQLLILPISEHITFDLKQIFIAIWQPWPAYISIILTLIYTITTPFTSSDRTTPASERKNLSSLRWVYAFAFGNTALTHLISWIVSLASVLVPDIFNPEVVDYLHPGRVFEVPIPWEEPVRTVASVGHGVHAFLRWDYIIGSLGVLVWAVSLHGAAQRGVYGSVGWLWLLWKVGLLSVFVGPVGAAVELMWEREELVLAKRGLTESGKKDS
;
A
#
# COMPACT_ATOMS: atom_id res chain seq x y z
N MET A 1 -4.71 -5.20 12.63
CA MET A 1 -4.41 -4.53 13.91
C MET A 1 -2.96 -4.69 14.36
N ILE A 2 -2.50 -5.88 14.82
CA ILE A 2 -1.19 -6.06 15.48
C ILE A 2 -0.02 -5.45 14.68
N PHE A 3 0.21 -5.91 13.45
CA PHE A 3 1.30 -5.40 12.62
C PHE A 3 1.20 -3.90 12.30
N GLY A 4 -0.02 -3.36 12.21
CA GLY A 4 -0.23 -1.93 12.03
C GLY A 4 0.19 -1.12 13.27
N LEU A 5 -0.12 -1.61 14.48
CA LEU A 5 0.33 -1.01 15.72
C LEU A 5 1.85 -1.19 15.91
N THR A 6 2.40 -2.33 15.51
CA THR A 6 3.86 -2.51 15.45
C THR A 6 4.51 -1.48 14.54
N ALA A 7 3.89 -1.13 13.40
CA ALA A 7 4.41 -0.09 12.51
C ALA A 7 4.42 1.30 13.16
N GLN A 8 3.45 1.58 14.04
CA GLN A 8 3.40 2.87 14.76
C GLN A 8 4.47 2.97 15.85
N VAL A 9 4.74 1.87 16.57
CA VAL A 9 5.70 1.87 17.68
C VAL A 9 7.14 1.63 17.24
N LEU A 10 7.34 0.74 16.27
CA LEU A 10 8.67 0.27 15.83
C LEU A 10 9.04 0.69 14.42
N THR A 11 8.14 1.36 13.68
CA THR A 11 8.30 1.86 12.29
C THR A 11 7.90 0.91 11.18
N PHE A 12 7.66 1.46 9.99
CA PHE A 12 7.15 0.75 8.82
C PHE A 12 8.20 -0.22 8.27
N ALA A 13 9.48 0.17 8.24
CA ALA A 13 10.61 -0.67 7.84
C ALA A 13 10.78 -1.91 8.70
N PHE A 14 10.35 -1.89 9.96
CA PHE A 14 10.36 -3.08 10.79
C PHE A 14 9.10 -3.92 10.58
N ALA A 15 7.93 -3.30 10.72
CA ALA A 15 6.66 -4.02 10.76
C ALA A 15 6.26 -4.64 9.42
N ALA A 16 6.51 -3.96 8.29
CA ALA A 16 6.08 -4.43 6.98
C ALA A 16 6.86 -5.67 6.51
N PRO A 17 8.20 -5.71 6.55
CA PRO A 17 8.93 -6.94 6.23
C PRO A 17 8.60 -8.09 7.19
N LEU A 18 8.39 -7.80 8.48
CA LEU A 18 8.00 -8.81 9.46
C LEU A 18 6.64 -9.44 9.13
N TYR A 19 5.62 -8.62 8.82
CA TYR A 19 4.32 -9.10 8.35
C TYR A 19 4.48 -9.94 7.08
N CYS A 20 5.21 -9.43 6.10
CA CYS A 20 5.43 -10.09 4.82
C CYS A 20 6.07 -11.48 4.99
N PHE A 21 7.10 -11.56 5.82
CA PHE A 21 7.78 -12.81 6.16
C PHE A 21 6.81 -13.81 6.79
N PHE A 22 6.10 -13.41 7.86
CA PHE A 22 5.13 -14.28 8.52
C PHE A 22 4.03 -14.74 7.57
N HIS A 23 3.53 -13.85 6.71
CA HIS A 23 2.52 -14.20 5.73
C HIS A 23 3.01 -15.28 4.75
N LEU A 24 4.23 -15.15 4.23
CA LEU A 24 4.81 -16.13 3.31
C LEU A 24 4.96 -17.52 3.95
N ILE A 25 5.38 -17.58 5.22
CA ILE A 25 5.68 -18.87 5.87
C ILE A 25 4.45 -19.51 6.55
N THR A 26 3.45 -18.73 6.95
CA THR A 26 2.29 -19.26 7.71
C THR A 26 0.98 -19.24 6.94
N SER A 27 0.79 -18.33 5.99
CA SER A 27 -0.52 -18.12 5.39
C SER A 27 -0.88 -19.18 4.35
N ARG A 28 -2.13 -19.66 4.41
CA ARG A 28 -2.69 -20.53 3.36
C ARG A 28 -2.83 -19.80 2.04
N THR A 29 -3.13 -18.50 2.07
CA THR A 29 -3.22 -17.67 0.85
C THR A 29 -1.87 -17.53 0.16
N ALA A 30 -0.76 -17.66 0.88
CA ALA A 30 0.58 -17.69 0.30
C ALA A 30 0.94 -19.05 -0.29
N LYS A 31 0.71 -20.14 0.47
CA LYS A 31 1.17 -21.48 0.08
C LYS A 31 0.28 -22.16 -0.96
N ASN A 32 -1.04 -22.07 -0.80
CA ASN A 32 -2.03 -22.76 -1.63
C ASN A 32 -3.20 -21.82 -1.94
N PRO A 33 -2.97 -20.78 -2.76
CA PRO A 33 -4.03 -19.84 -3.10
C PRO A 33 -5.14 -20.52 -3.92
N THR A 34 -6.35 -20.48 -3.40
CA THR A 34 -7.59 -20.83 -4.11
C THR A 34 -8.58 -19.66 -4.04
N PRO A 35 -9.52 -19.55 -4.98
CA PRO A 35 -10.57 -18.53 -4.95
C PRO A 35 -11.30 -18.43 -3.60
N ASP A 36 -11.58 -19.58 -2.97
CA ASP A 36 -12.25 -19.59 -1.67
C ASP A 36 -11.36 -19.07 -0.53
N THR A 37 -10.06 -19.39 -0.55
CA THR A 37 -9.12 -18.87 0.46
C THR A 37 -8.83 -17.38 0.32
N LEU A 38 -9.01 -16.82 -0.88
CA LEU A 38 -8.80 -15.41 -1.19
C LEU A 38 -10.09 -14.59 -1.08
N ARG A 39 -11.22 -15.26 -0.82
CA ARG A 39 -12.52 -14.60 -0.70
C ARG A 39 -12.56 -13.71 0.53
N ILE A 40 -12.76 -12.42 0.29
CA ILE A 40 -13.00 -11.42 1.33
C ILE A 40 -14.51 -11.10 1.38
N PRO A 41 -15.12 -10.98 2.57
CA PRO A 41 -16.51 -10.56 2.70
C PRO A 41 -16.77 -9.22 2.00
N ARG A 42 -17.85 -9.15 1.20
CA ARG A 42 -18.19 -7.93 0.44
C ARG A 42 -18.40 -6.69 1.29
N SER A 43 -18.99 -6.87 2.48
CA SER A 43 -19.20 -5.77 3.43
C SER A 43 -17.88 -5.09 3.78
N ILE A 44 -16.79 -5.87 3.89
CA ILE A 44 -15.44 -5.34 4.10
C ILE A 44 -14.91 -4.66 2.85
N THR A 45 -14.91 -5.32 1.68
CA THR A 45 -14.35 -4.72 0.46
C THR A 45 -15.05 -3.42 0.05
N ASN A 46 -16.36 -3.33 0.27
CA ASN A 46 -17.14 -2.12 -0.07
C ASN A 46 -16.88 -0.96 0.89
N THR A 47 -16.61 -1.24 2.17
CA THR A 47 -16.46 -0.21 3.19
C THR A 47 -15.00 0.18 3.43
N LEU A 48 -14.05 -0.69 3.08
CA LEU A 48 -12.62 -0.49 3.32
C LEU A 48 -12.10 0.85 2.78
N PRO A 49 -12.36 1.27 1.52
CA PRO A 49 -11.90 2.57 1.05
C PRO A 49 -12.41 3.74 1.88
N LEU A 50 -13.70 3.74 2.24
CA LEU A 50 -14.30 4.82 3.04
C LEU A 50 -13.72 4.85 4.46
N VAL A 51 -13.62 3.69 5.11
CA VAL A 51 -13.03 3.59 6.46
C VAL A 51 -11.56 4.02 6.45
N PHE A 52 -10.83 3.71 5.37
CA PHE A 52 -9.44 4.15 5.20
C PHE A 52 -9.31 5.66 4.98
N ILE A 53 -10.20 6.26 4.19
CA ILE A 53 -10.25 7.71 4.00
C ILE A 53 -10.46 8.41 5.34
N LEU A 54 -11.48 7.99 6.09
CA LEU A 54 -11.83 8.64 7.36
C LEU A 54 -10.81 8.35 8.47
N GLY A 55 -10.34 7.11 8.57
CA GLY A 55 -9.47 6.66 9.65
C GLY A 55 -8.00 7.03 9.47
N TYR A 56 -7.53 7.24 8.24
CA TYR A 56 -6.12 7.50 7.95
C TYR A 56 -5.90 8.73 7.06
N MET A 57 -6.55 8.82 5.90
CA MET A 57 -6.23 9.88 4.94
C MET A 57 -6.60 11.27 5.45
N VAL A 58 -7.81 11.46 5.98
CA VAL A 58 -8.26 12.74 6.53
C VAL A 58 -7.35 13.20 7.68
N PRO A 59 -7.08 12.38 8.72
CA PRO A 59 -6.11 12.74 9.75
C PRO A 59 -4.73 13.10 9.18
N THR A 60 -4.23 12.36 8.18
CA THR A 60 -2.94 12.65 7.54
C THR A 60 -2.92 14.03 6.88
N GLN A 61 -4.00 14.42 6.19
CA GLN A 61 -4.10 15.74 5.58
C GLN A 61 -4.19 16.87 6.62
N LEU A 62 -4.78 16.63 7.79
CA LEU A 62 -4.80 17.62 8.87
C LEU A 62 -3.40 17.90 9.43
N LEU A 63 -2.48 16.94 9.38
CA LEU A 63 -1.09 17.11 9.86
C LEU A 63 -0.28 18.12 9.03
N ILE A 64 -0.57 18.22 7.73
CA ILE A 64 0.18 19.09 6.81
C ILE A 64 -0.32 20.54 6.79
N LEU A 65 -1.46 20.83 7.44
CA LEU A 65 -1.99 22.19 7.49
C LEU A 65 -0.97 23.14 8.14
N PRO A 66 -0.75 24.34 7.59
CA PRO A 66 0.17 25.31 8.17
C PRO A 66 -0.37 25.83 9.51
N ILE A 67 0.55 26.26 10.38
CA ILE A 67 0.18 26.93 11.62
C ILE A 67 -0.48 28.26 11.27
N SER A 68 -1.59 28.56 11.94
CA SER A 68 -2.36 29.78 11.76
C SER A 68 -3.05 30.17 13.07
N GLU A 69 -3.79 31.27 13.07
CA GLU A 69 -4.63 31.67 14.21
C GLU A 69 -5.60 30.56 14.65
N HIS A 70 -6.12 29.77 13.70
CA HIS A 70 -7.05 28.68 13.97
C HIS A 70 -6.33 27.33 14.19
N ILE A 71 -5.18 27.12 13.53
CA ILE A 71 -4.38 25.90 13.65
C ILE A 71 -3.17 26.19 14.54
N THR A 72 -3.39 26.11 15.85
CA THR A 72 -2.35 26.31 16.86
C THR A 72 -1.42 25.10 16.98
N PHE A 73 -0.30 25.28 17.68
CA PHE A 73 0.63 24.18 18.00
C PHE A 73 -0.04 23.05 18.80
N ASP A 74 -0.87 23.40 19.78
CA ASP A 74 -1.59 22.43 20.61
C ASP A 74 -2.58 21.61 19.75
N LEU A 75 -3.27 22.28 18.83
CA LEU A 75 -4.19 21.58 17.92
C LEU A 75 -3.43 20.61 16.99
N LYS A 76 -2.22 20.98 16.54
CA LYS A 76 -1.38 20.05 15.78
C LYS A 76 -0.97 18.83 16.60
N GLN A 77 -0.65 18.99 17.89
CA GLN A 77 -0.35 17.86 18.77
C GLN A 77 -1.55 16.93 18.91
N ILE A 78 -2.76 17.48 18.99
CA ILE A 78 -4.01 16.69 18.99
C ILE A 78 -4.18 15.93 17.67
N PHE A 79 -3.95 16.57 16.52
CA PHE A 79 -4.01 15.88 15.23
C PHE A 79 -3.02 14.72 15.15
N ILE A 80 -1.79 14.92 15.64
CA ILE A 80 -0.78 13.85 15.74
C ILE A 80 -1.30 12.72 16.63
N ALA A 81 -1.82 13.04 17.82
CA ALA A 81 -2.34 12.06 18.76
C ALA A 81 -3.50 11.23 18.18
N ILE A 82 -4.42 11.87 17.44
CA ILE A 82 -5.53 11.19 16.75
C ILE A 82 -5.00 10.31 15.61
N TRP A 83 -3.96 10.77 14.89
CA TRP A 83 -3.39 10.01 13.77
C TRP A 83 -2.69 8.73 14.23
N GLN A 84 -1.97 8.75 15.37
CA GLN A 84 -1.14 7.64 15.85
C GLN A 84 -1.85 6.26 15.85
N PRO A 85 -3.00 6.08 16.50
CA PRO A 85 -3.69 4.78 16.59
C PRO A 85 -4.56 4.43 15.38
N TRP A 86 -4.40 5.08 14.22
CA TRP A 86 -5.24 4.81 13.02
C TRP A 86 -5.39 3.32 12.65
N PRO A 87 -4.37 2.44 12.76
CA PRO A 87 -4.53 1.04 12.39
C PRO A 87 -5.53 0.30 13.29
N ALA A 88 -5.67 0.73 14.54
CA ALA A 88 -6.64 0.19 15.48
C ALA A 88 -8.06 0.65 15.10
N TYR A 89 -8.27 1.95 14.84
CA TYR A 89 -9.57 2.49 14.45
C TYR A 89 -10.14 1.78 13.22
N ILE A 90 -9.33 1.65 12.17
CA ILE A 90 -9.73 0.94 10.95
C ILE A 90 -10.06 -0.52 11.25
N SER A 91 -9.21 -1.22 12.01
CA SER A 91 -9.43 -2.63 12.34
C SER A 91 -10.72 -2.84 13.14
N ILE A 92 -10.98 -1.99 14.14
CA ILE A 92 -12.16 -2.07 15.00
C ILE A 92 -13.42 -1.77 14.20
N ILE A 93 -13.43 -0.69 13.40
CA ILE A 93 -14.60 -0.31 12.58
C ILE A 93 -14.92 -1.40 11.55
N LEU A 94 -13.93 -1.94 10.85
CA LEU A 94 -14.16 -3.03 9.90
C LEU A 94 -14.66 -4.30 10.58
N THR A 95 -14.14 -4.62 11.77
CA THR A 95 -14.61 -5.76 12.57
C THR A 95 -16.06 -5.58 13.01
N LEU A 96 -16.43 -4.38 13.47
CA LEU A 96 -17.82 -4.02 13.80
C LEU A 96 -18.73 -4.15 12.58
N ILE A 97 -18.34 -3.57 11.44
CA ILE A 97 -19.09 -3.66 10.18
C ILE A 97 -19.28 -5.14 9.79
N TYR A 98 -18.22 -5.94 9.81
CA TYR A 98 -18.30 -7.37 9.52
C TYR A 98 -19.27 -8.08 10.47
N THR A 99 -19.13 -7.87 11.77
CA THR A 99 -19.92 -8.55 12.79
C THR A 99 -21.40 -8.18 12.71
N ILE A 100 -21.71 -6.91 12.43
CA ILE A 100 -23.07 -6.41 12.28
C ILE A 100 -23.69 -6.89 10.97
N THR A 101 -22.94 -6.90 9.86
CA THR A 101 -23.48 -7.23 8.52
C THR A 101 -23.54 -8.72 8.23
N THR A 102 -22.67 -9.54 8.83
CA THR A 102 -22.59 -10.99 8.57
C THR A 102 -23.91 -11.72 8.82
N PRO A 103 -24.65 -11.48 9.92
CA PRO A 103 -25.95 -12.12 10.16
C PRO A 103 -26.99 -11.83 9.07
N PHE A 104 -26.87 -10.69 8.38
CA PHE A 104 -27.82 -10.25 7.34
C PHE A 104 -27.37 -10.58 5.92
N THR A 105 -26.14 -11.06 5.74
CA THR A 105 -25.52 -11.31 4.42
C THR A 105 -25.03 -12.75 4.24
N SER A 106 -25.19 -13.58 5.27
CA SER A 106 -24.87 -15.01 5.32
C SER A 106 -25.63 -15.87 4.29
N SER A 107 -26.63 -15.31 3.60
CA SER A 107 -27.38 -15.94 2.51
C SER A 107 -26.94 -15.53 1.10
N ASP A 108 -25.72 -15.00 0.93
CA ASP A 108 -25.07 -14.95 -0.38
C ASP A 108 -24.75 -16.38 -0.87
N ARG A 109 -25.79 -17.09 -1.31
CA ARG A 109 -25.66 -18.27 -2.18
C ARG A 109 -24.65 -17.87 -3.26
N THR A 110 -23.66 -18.72 -3.49
CA THR A 110 -22.66 -18.61 -4.57
C THR A 110 -23.36 -18.68 -5.92
N THR A 111 -24.09 -17.62 -6.24
CA THR A 111 -24.66 -17.38 -7.56
C THR A 111 -23.58 -16.70 -8.39
N PRO A 112 -23.54 -16.95 -9.70
CA PRO A 112 -22.60 -16.26 -10.59
C PRO A 112 -22.69 -14.72 -10.49
N ALA A 113 -23.89 -14.20 -10.23
CA ALA A 113 -24.12 -12.77 -10.05
C ALA A 113 -23.49 -12.23 -8.75
N SER A 114 -23.58 -12.99 -7.64
CA SER A 114 -22.95 -12.60 -6.37
C SER A 114 -21.42 -12.67 -6.47
N GLU A 115 -20.89 -13.68 -7.14
CA GLU A 115 -19.45 -13.80 -7.38
C GLU A 115 -18.91 -12.63 -8.20
N ARG A 116 -19.58 -12.26 -9.31
CA ARG A 116 -19.21 -11.10 -10.12
C ARG A 116 -19.16 -9.80 -9.30
N LYS A 117 -20.13 -9.61 -8.39
CA LYS A 117 -20.16 -8.45 -7.49
C LYS A 117 -19.00 -8.48 -6.48
N ASN A 118 -18.63 -9.66 -5.95
CA ASN A 118 -17.47 -9.81 -5.05
C ASN A 118 -16.16 -9.45 -5.77
N LEU A 119 -16.02 -9.88 -7.03
CA LEU A 119 -14.86 -9.54 -7.84
C LEU A 119 -14.80 -8.06 -8.16
N SER A 120 -15.93 -7.46 -8.53
CA SER A 120 -16.00 -6.02 -8.79
C SER A 120 -15.62 -5.19 -7.56
N SER A 121 -16.06 -5.59 -6.36
CA SER A 121 -15.70 -4.87 -5.12
C SER A 121 -14.23 -5.05 -4.75
N LEU A 122 -13.66 -6.24 -4.98
CA LEU A 122 -12.23 -6.48 -4.77
C LEU A 122 -11.37 -5.65 -5.74
N ARG A 123 -11.73 -5.61 -7.03
CA ARG A 123 -11.09 -4.76 -8.04
C ARG A 123 -11.14 -3.28 -7.65
N TRP A 124 -12.26 -2.83 -7.08
CA TRP A 124 -12.37 -1.45 -6.57
C TRP A 124 -11.39 -1.16 -5.44
N VAL A 125 -11.19 -2.10 -4.50
CA VAL A 125 -10.18 -1.95 -3.44
C VAL A 125 -8.77 -1.84 -4.02
N TYR A 126 -8.44 -2.69 -4.99
CA TYR A 126 -7.13 -2.62 -5.66
C TYR A 126 -6.95 -1.31 -6.44
N ALA A 127 -7.95 -0.89 -7.23
CA ALA A 127 -7.93 0.37 -7.95
C ALA A 127 -7.78 1.57 -7.00
N PHE A 128 -8.47 1.56 -5.85
CA PHE A 128 -8.33 2.57 -4.82
C PHE A 128 -6.90 2.60 -4.24
N ALA A 129 -6.35 1.46 -3.85
CA ALA A 129 -4.99 1.38 -3.31
C ALA A 129 -3.94 1.80 -4.35
N PHE A 130 -4.09 1.35 -5.59
CA PHE A 130 -3.23 1.71 -6.71
C PHE A 130 -3.29 3.23 -6.97
N GLY A 131 -4.48 3.80 -7.03
CA GLY A 131 -4.67 5.25 -7.22
C GLY A 131 -3.99 6.08 -6.13
N ASN A 132 -4.08 5.66 -4.87
CA ASN A 132 -3.43 6.37 -3.75
C ASN A 132 -1.89 6.34 -3.85
N THR A 133 -1.32 5.17 -4.12
CA THR A 133 0.14 5.02 -4.26
C THR A 133 0.67 5.72 -5.51
N ALA A 134 -0.01 5.57 -6.65
CA ALA A 134 0.34 6.24 -7.89
C ALA A 134 0.26 7.77 -7.76
N LEU A 135 -0.83 8.30 -7.19
CA LEU A 135 -1.03 9.75 -7.05
C LEU A 135 0.06 10.39 -6.19
N THR A 136 0.35 9.83 -5.01
CA THR A 136 1.37 10.37 -4.11
C THR A 136 2.77 10.32 -4.71
N HIS A 137 3.11 9.23 -5.41
CA HIS A 137 4.39 9.08 -6.10
C HIS A 137 4.52 10.05 -7.28
N LEU A 138 3.48 10.15 -8.11
CA LEU A 138 3.46 11.05 -9.27
C LEU A 138 3.50 12.52 -8.85
N ILE A 139 2.77 12.93 -7.81
CA ILE A 139 2.86 14.32 -7.30
C ILE A 139 4.30 14.63 -6.89
N SER A 140 4.96 13.73 -6.16
CA SER A 140 6.35 13.93 -5.72
C SER A 140 7.29 14.08 -6.92
N TRP A 141 7.13 13.25 -7.96
CA TRP A 141 7.89 13.36 -9.20
C TRP A 141 7.59 14.65 -9.98
N ILE A 142 6.31 14.96 -10.20
CA ILE A 142 5.89 16.09 -11.03
C ILE A 142 6.33 17.41 -10.39
N VAL A 143 6.07 17.61 -9.09
CA VAL A 143 6.48 18.82 -8.37
C VAL A 143 8.00 18.97 -8.40
N SER A 144 8.71 17.86 -8.18
CA SER A 144 10.16 17.89 -8.15
C SER A 144 10.78 18.17 -9.52
N LEU A 145 10.28 17.53 -10.59
CA LEU A 145 10.74 17.81 -11.96
C LEU A 145 10.36 19.22 -12.41
N ALA A 146 9.19 19.72 -12.03
CA ALA A 146 8.76 21.08 -12.35
C ALA A 146 9.71 22.13 -11.75
N SER A 147 10.31 21.86 -10.59
CA SER A 147 11.32 22.76 -10.00
C SER A 147 12.57 22.97 -10.87
N VAL A 148 12.84 22.05 -11.80
CA VAL A 148 13.97 22.11 -12.76
C VAL A 148 13.51 22.61 -14.12
N LEU A 149 12.36 22.14 -14.60
CA LEU A 149 11.88 22.43 -15.95
C LEU A 149 11.25 23.82 -16.06
N VAL A 150 10.59 24.28 -15.00
CA VAL A 150 9.90 25.58 -14.96
C VAL A 150 10.11 26.23 -13.57
N PRO A 151 11.35 26.54 -13.17
CA PRO A 151 11.65 27.03 -11.82
C PRO A 151 10.92 28.35 -11.47
N ASP A 152 10.62 29.19 -12.47
CA ASP A 152 10.04 30.53 -12.29
C ASP A 152 8.63 30.54 -11.67
N ILE A 153 7.91 29.40 -11.68
CA ILE A 153 6.60 29.29 -11.02
C ILE A 153 6.70 29.03 -9.51
N PHE A 154 7.89 28.68 -9.01
CA PHE A 154 8.13 28.36 -7.61
C PHE A 154 8.70 29.57 -6.87
N ASN A 155 8.48 29.62 -5.55
CA ASN A 155 9.15 30.61 -4.71
C ASN A 155 10.67 30.33 -4.73
N PRO A 156 11.52 31.32 -5.08
CA PRO A 156 12.98 31.17 -5.12
C PRO A 156 13.61 30.65 -3.82
N GLU A 157 12.98 30.90 -2.68
CA GLU A 157 13.46 30.46 -1.37
C GLU A 157 13.31 28.95 -1.15
N VAL A 158 12.36 28.30 -1.84
CA VAL A 158 12.03 26.88 -1.63
C VAL A 158 12.37 25.97 -2.80
N VAL A 159 12.63 26.53 -3.99
CA VAL A 159 12.81 25.77 -5.23
C VAL A 159 13.98 24.78 -5.16
N ASP A 160 15.09 25.13 -4.50
CA ASP A 160 16.24 24.22 -4.34
C ASP A 160 15.85 22.96 -3.53
N TYR A 161 15.02 23.12 -2.50
CA TYR A 161 14.56 21.99 -1.67
C TYR A 161 13.65 21.03 -2.45
N LEU A 162 12.98 21.51 -3.50
CA LEU A 162 12.12 20.70 -4.37
C LEU A 162 12.91 19.99 -5.48
N HIS A 163 14.19 20.29 -5.66
CA HIS A 163 15.02 19.68 -6.70
C HIS A 163 15.05 18.15 -6.57
N PRO A 164 14.99 17.37 -7.67
CA PRO A 164 14.96 15.89 -7.61
C PRO A 164 16.12 15.28 -6.83
N GLY A 165 17.31 15.85 -7.00
CA GLY A 165 18.51 15.46 -6.27
C GLY A 165 18.45 15.72 -4.76
N ARG A 166 17.53 16.59 -4.28
CA ARG A 166 17.27 16.82 -2.85
C ARG A 166 16.11 15.96 -2.36
N VAL A 167 15.00 15.93 -3.09
CA VAL A 167 13.77 15.20 -2.72
C VAL A 167 14.04 13.71 -2.58
N PHE A 168 14.72 13.12 -3.57
CA PHE A 168 15.00 11.68 -3.64
C PHE A 168 16.40 11.28 -3.13
N GLU A 169 17.11 12.20 -2.47
CA GLU A 169 18.41 11.89 -1.87
C GLU A 169 18.27 10.79 -0.81
N VAL A 170 19.11 9.77 -0.87
CA VAL A 170 19.19 8.74 0.18
C VAL A 170 20.42 9.02 1.03
N PRO A 171 20.26 9.46 2.29
CA PRO A 171 21.40 9.73 3.17
C PRO A 171 22.15 8.44 3.49
N ILE A 172 23.47 8.45 3.36
CA ILE A 172 24.31 7.28 3.59
C ILE A 172 24.72 7.26 5.07
N PRO A 173 24.31 6.27 5.88
CA PRO A 173 24.59 6.26 7.32
C PRO A 173 26.09 6.13 7.67
N TRP A 174 26.88 5.61 6.74
CA TRP A 174 28.31 5.35 6.88
C TRP A 174 29.18 6.29 6.03
N GLU A 175 28.67 7.48 5.69
CA GLU A 175 29.50 8.50 5.03
C GLU A 175 30.61 9.01 5.97
N GLU A 176 31.78 9.35 5.41
CA GLU A 176 32.89 9.95 6.14
C GLU A 176 33.16 11.38 5.62
N PRO A 177 33.10 12.41 6.49
CA PRO A 177 32.75 12.38 7.91
C PRO A 177 31.26 12.04 8.14
N VAL A 178 30.95 11.44 9.29
CA VAL A 178 29.57 11.05 9.66
C VAL A 178 28.63 12.25 9.54
N ARG A 179 27.51 12.07 8.84
CA ARG A 179 26.50 13.12 8.65
C ARG A 179 26.01 13.66 9.99
N THR A 180 26.32 14.93 10.27
CA THR A 180 25.70 15.63 11.40
C THR A 180 24.37 16.24 10.96
N VAL A 181 23.31 16.03 11.74
CA VAL A 181 21.99 16.60 11.44
C VAL A 181 21.81 17.95 12.14
N ALA A 182 21.37 18.97 11.40
CA ALA A 182 21.22 20.33 11.92
C ALA A 182 20.04 20.48 12.89
N SER A 183 19.04 19.61 12.80
CA SER A 183 17.88 19.61 13.70
C SER A 183 17.26 18.22 13.80
N VAL A 184 16.40 18.03 14.81
CA VAL A 184 15.59 16.81 14.96
C VAL A 184 14.78 16.53 13.69
N GLY A 185 14.21 17.56 13.06
CA GLY A 185 13.46 17.42 11.80
C GLY A 185 14.31 16.84 10.66
N HIS A 186 15.56 17.30 10.50
CA HIS A 186 16.47 16.73 9.50
C HIS A 186 16.81 15.27 9.81
N GLY A 187 17.03 14.93 11.08
CA GLY A 187 17.26 13.54 11.52
C GLY A 187 16.06 12.64 11.25
N VAL A 188 14.85 13.09 11.60
CA VAL A 188 13.60 12.36 11.33
C VAL A 188 13.37 12.19 9.83
N HIS A 189 13.64 13.21 9.01
CA HIS A 189 13.51 13.11 7.56
C HIS A 189 14.48 12.09 6.96
N ALA A 190 15.75 12.09 7.40
CA ALA A 190 16.75 11.11 6.97
C ALA A 190 16.34 9.68 7.37
N PHE A 191 15.84 9.52 8.60
CA PHE A 191 15.32 8.27 9.11
C PHE A 191 14.11 7.77 8.29
N LEU A 192 13.12 8.63 8.02
CA LEU A 192 11.90 8.26 7.29
C LEU A 192 12.17 7.84 5.84
N ARG A 193 13.25 8.32 5.22
CA ARG A 193 13.67 7.84 3.89
C ARG A 193 14.07 6.37 3.91
N TRP A 194 14.88 5.98 4.88
CA TRP A 194 15.22 4.57 5.09
C TRP A 194 14.01 3.76 5.52
N ASP A 195 13.15 4.32 6.36
CA ASP A 195 11.89 3.68 6.78
C ASP A 195 11.01 3.32 5.57
N TYR A 196 10.84 4.28 4.66
CA TYR A 196 10.11 4.10 3.41
C TYR A 196 10.78 3.09 2.47
N ILE A 197 12.10 3.20 2.24
CA ILE A 197 12.84 2.31 1.33
C ILE A 197 12.74 0.87 1.79
N ILE A 198 13.11 0.58 3.05
CA ILE A 198 13.14 -0.78 3.57
C ILE A 198 11.72 -1.37 3.62
N GLY A 199 10.75 -0.60 4.12
CA GLY A 199 9.37 -1.08 4.22
C GLY A 199 8.75 -1.34 2.84
N SER A 200 8.94 -0.44 1.87
CA SER A 200 8.38 -0.59 0.53
C SER A 200 9.06 -1.71 -0.28
N LEU A 201 10.38 -1.87 -0.17
CA LEU A 201 11.09 -2.99 -0.80
C LEU A 201 10.66 -4.32 -0.19
N GLY A 202 10.46 -4.40 1.13
CA GLY A 202 9.94 -5.60 1.78
C GLY A 202 8.57 -6.00 1.24
N VAL A 203 7.65 -5.04 1.08
CA VAL A 203 6.32 -5.26 0.48
C VAL A 203 6.44 -5.66 -0.99
N LEU A 204 7.35 -5.06 -1.75
CA LEU A 204 7.56 -5.39 -3.16
C LEU A 204 8.10 -6.82 -3.34
N VAL A 205 9.13 -7.20 -2.58
CA VAL A 205 9.68 -8.57 -2.60
C VAL A 205 8.61 -9.60 -2.25
N TRP A 206 7.77 -9.29 -1.27
CA TRP A 206 6.62 -10.12 -0.90
C TRP A 206 5.63 -10.29 -2.04
N ALA A 207 5.22 -9.20 -2.69
CA ALA A 207 4.29 -9.24 -3.81
C ALA A 207 4.86 -10.00 -5.02
N VAL A 208 6.14 -9.77 -5.35
CA VAL A 208 6.86 -10.50 -6.40
C VAL A 208 6.89 -12.00 -6.11
N SER A 209 7.19 -12.38 -4.87
CA SER A 209 7.22 -13.80 -4.46
C SER A 209 5.85 -14.47 -4.60
N LEU A 210 4.78 -13.80 -4.17
CA LEU A 210 3.42 -14.31 -4.28
C LEU A 210 2.94 -14.38 -5.72
N HIS A 211 3.20 -13.35 -6.52
CA HIS A 211 2.83 -13.29 -7.93
C HIS A 211 3.59 -14.36 -8.73
N GLY A 212 4.90 -14.51 -8.51
CA GLY A 212 5.70 -15.55 -9.14
C GLY A 212 5.22 -16.96 -8.77
N ALA A 213 4.85 -17.19 -7.50
CA ALA A 213 4.26 -18.48 -7.10
C ALA A 213 2.93 -18.76 -7.81
N ALA A 214 2.07 -17.75 -7.98
CA ALA A 214 0.82 -17.88 -8.71
C ALA A 214 1.04 -18.14 -10.21
N GLN A 215 1.96 -17.41 -10.86
CA GLN A 215 2.34 -17.66 -12.24
C GLN A 215 2.86 -19.09 -12.44
N ARG A 216 3.74 -19.57 -11.55
CA ARG A 216 4.19 -20.97 -11.59
C ARG A 216 3.04 -21.95 -11.42
N GLY A 217 2.08 -21.66 -10.54
CA GLY A 217 0.91 -22.51 -10.29
C GLY A 217 -0.12 -22.54 -11.43
N VAL A 218 -0.12 -21.54 -12.32
CA VAL A 218 -1.03 -21.43 -13.47
C VAL A 218 -0.35 -21.85 -14.78
N TYR A 219 0.84 -21.33 -15.03
CA TYR A 219 1.58 -21.49 -16.29
C TYR A 219 2.74 -22.51 -16.21
N GLY A 220 3.01 -23.09 -15.03
CA GLY A 220 4.10 -24.05 -14.83
C GLY A 220 5.49 -23.41 -14.69
N SER A 221 5.68 -22.16 -15.09
CA SER A 221 6.95 -21.42 -15.01
C SER A 221 6.74 -19.94 -14.69
N VAL A 222 7.82 -19.24 -14.35
CA VAL A 222 7.83 -17.80 -14.07
C VAL A 222 8.68 -17.11 -15.11
N GLY A 223 8.09 -16.15 -15.84
CA GLY A 223 8.82 -15.30 -16.78
C GLY A 223 9.61 -14.22 -16.06
N TRP A 224 10.70 -14.58 -15.36
CA TRP A 224 11.43 -13.67 -14.47
C TRP A 224 11.91 -12.38 -15.16
N LEU A 225 12.42 -12.47 -16.39
CA LEU A 225 12.88 -11.28 -17.12
C LEU A 225 11.73 -10.29 -17.33
N TRP A 226 10.58 -10.78 -17.78
CA TRP A 226 9.39 -9.95 -17.97
C TRP A 226 8.85 -9.40 -16.65
N LEU A 227 8.83 -10.23 -15.60
CA LEU A 227 8.37 -9.81 -14.28
C LEU A 227 9.25 -8.70 -13.69
N LEU A 228 10.58 -8.86 -13.76
CA LEU A 228 11.53 -7.85 -13.29
C LEU A 228 11.45 -6.56 -14.10
N TRP A 229 11.31 -6.66 -15.42
CA TRP A 229 11.08 -5.51 -16.30
C TRP A 229 9.81 -4.75 -15.89
N LYS A 230 8.69 -5.48 -15.75
CA LYS A 230 7.40 -4.92 -15.32
C LYS A 230 7.49 -4.25 -13.96
N VAL A 231 8.14 -4.91 -12.99
CA VAL A 231 8.35 -4.37 -11.64
C VAL A 231 9.16 -3.09 -11.69
N GLY A 232 10.24 -3.06 -12.46
CA GLY A 232 11.06 -1.87 -12.66
C GLY A 232 10.24 -0.71 -13.24
N LEU A 233 9.52 -0.97 -14.32
CA LEU A 233 8.68 0.03 -14.99
C LEU A 233 7.59 0.57 -14.05
N LEU A 234 6.84 -0.30 -13.37
CA LEU A 234 5.82 0.10 -12.42
C LEU A 234 6.42 0.88 -11.24
N SER A 235 7.55 0.44 -10.69
CA SER A 235 8.19 1.12 -9.57
C SER A 235 8.63 2.54 -9.93
N VAL A 236 9.05 2.77 -11.18
CA VAL A 236 9.39 4.11 -11.67
C VAL A 236 8.15 5.00 -11.73
N PHE A 237 7.03 4.52 -12.29
CA PHE A 237 5.85 5.36 -12.54
C PHE A 237 4.89 5.50 -11.35
N VAL A 238 4.74 4.47 -10.53
CA VAL A 238 3.76 4.43 -9.43
C VAL A 238 4.37 4.06 -8.07
N GLY A 239 5.70 3.95 -8.02
CA GLY A 239 6.44 3.62 -6.81
C GLY A 239 6.46 2.12 -6.50
N PRO A 240 7.39 1.67 -5.63
CA PRO A 240 7.54 0.26 -5.28
C PRO A 240 6.29 -0.36 -4.65
N VAL A 241 5.55 0.41 -3.83
CA VAL A 241 4.29 -0.07 -3.24
C VAL A 241 3.18 -0.15 -4.29
N GLY A 242 3.10 0.81 -5.23
CA GLY A 242 2.13 0.74 -6.33
C GLY A 242 2.36 -0.46 -7.25
N ALA A 243 3.63 -0.76 -7.55
CA ALA A 243 4.00 -1.98 -8.25
C ALA A 243 3.57 -3.24 -7.48
N ALA A 244 3.76 -3.27 -6.15
CA ALA A 244 3.33 -4.38 -5.30
C ALA A 244 1.80 -4.57 -5.30
N VAL A 245 1.03 -3.48 -5.27
CA VAL A 245 -0.44 -3.51 -5.36
C VAL A 245 -0.89 -4.11 -6.69
N GLU A 246 -0.30 -3.68 -7.80
CA GLU A 246 -0.61 -4.21 -9.13
C GLU A 246 -0.29 -5.71 -9.24
N LEU A 247 0.88 -6.15 -8.76
CA LEU A 247 1.23 -7.56 -8.76
C LEU A 247 0.27 -8.42 -7.92
N MET A 248 -0.19 -7.89 -6.79
CA MET A 248 -1.19 -8.55 -5.96
C MET A 248 -2.55 -8.60 -6.65
N TRP A 249 -2.97 -7.52 -7.31
CA TRP A 249 -4.20 -7.52 -8.10
C TRP A 249 -4.14 -8.59 -9.19
N GLU A 250 -3.09 -8.60 -10.01
CA GLU A 250 -2.96 -9.61 -11.06
C GLU A 250 -2.90 -11.03 -10.52
N ARG A 251 -2.25 -11.23 -9.38
CA ARG A 251 -2.22 -12.53 -8.72
C ARG A 251 -3.64 -13.02 -8.41
N GLU A 252 -4.50 -12.16 -7.86
CA GLU A 252 -5.89 -12.52 -7.60
C GLU A 252 -6.64 -12.86 -8.89
N GLU A 253 -6.49 -12.04 -9.95
CA GLU A 253 -7.10 -12.31 -11.26
C GLU A 253 -6.63 -13.65 -11.85
N LEU A 254 -5.35 -13.98 -11.73
CA LEU A 254 -4.77 -15.25 -12.20
C LEU A 254 -5.37 -16.46 -11.48
N VAL A 255 -5.48 -16.39 -10.15
CA VAL A 255 -6.06 -17.48 -9.35
C VAL A 255 -7.54 -17.68 -9.66
N LEU A 256 -8.27 -16.58 -9.88
CA LEU A 256 -9.68 -16.60 -10.24
C LEU A 256 -9.92 -17.11 -11.67
N ALA A 257 -9.09 -16.72 -12.64
CA ALA A 257 -9.17 -17.20 -14.01
C ALA A 257 -8.96 -18.72 -14.12
N LYS A 258 -8.06 -19.29 -13.31
CA LYS A 258 -7.83 -20.75 -13.24
C LYS A 258 -9.11 -21.53 -12.89
N ARG A 259 -9.96 -20.98 -12.02
CA ARG A 259 -11.25 -21.59 -11.67
C ARG A 259 -12.18 -21.66 -12.87
N GLY A 260 -12.31 -20.57 -13.62
CA GLY A 260 -13.15 -20.52 -14.83
C GLY A 260 -12.73 -21.57 -15.88
N LEU A 261 -11.43 -21.75 -16.08
CA LEU A 261 -10.90 -22.78 -16.99
C LEU A 261 -11.19 -24.21 -16.50
N THR A 262 -11.06 -24.45 -15.20
CA THR A 262 -11.31 -25.78 -14.61
C THR A 262 -12.79 -26.15 -14.59
N GLU A 263 -13.68 -25.18 -14.36
CA GLU A 263 -15.14 -25.38 -14.38
C GLU A 263 -15.68 -25.58 -15.80
N SER A 264 -15.09 -24.95 -16.83
CA SER A 264 -15.46 -25.17 -18.23
C SER A 264 -15.10 -26.57 -18.70
N GLY A 265 -13.87 -27.04 -18.44
CA GLY A 265 -13.43 -28.37 -18.88
C GLY A 265 -14.23 -29.52 -18.26
N LYS A 266 -14.80 -29.34 -17.06
CA LYS A 266 -15.70 -30.32 -16.43
C LYS A 266 -17.11 -30.36 -17.01
N LYS A 267 -17.55 -29.33 -17.73
CA LYS A 267 -18.87 -29.33 -18.42
C LYS A 267 -18.81 -30.04 -19.77
N ASP A 268 -17.62 -30.17 -20.34
CA ASP A 268 -17.38 -30.76 -21.66
C ASP A 268 -16.90 -32.23 -21.60
N SER A 269 -16.87 -32.83 -20.40
CA SER A 269 -16.53 -34.24 -20.12
C SER A 269 -17.74 -35.02 -19.64
#